data_AF-A0A1R1YGB0-F1
#
_entry.id   AF-A0A1R1YGB0-F1
#
_cell.length_a   1.000
_cell.length_b   1.000
_cell.length_c   1.000
_cell.angle_alpha   90.00
_cell.angle_beta   90.00
_cell.angle_gamma   90.00
#
_symmetry.space_group_name_H-M   'P 1'
#
loop_
_entity.id
_entity.type
_entity.pdbx_description
1 polymer ?
#
loop_
_entity_poly.entity_id
_entity_poly.type
_entity_poly.pdbx_seq_one_letter_code
_entity_poly.pdbx_strand_id
1 'polypeptide(L)'
;MLRPATKNLSHLSWFHSLLVFELLFQVPLLILILLTLSNTPNSFGLAFNGTLHKSRNLLQVIYGTHTATTMIPVLGYIYSVAHTAPIANQITLVLMYLPFSILPLIMAIVSSLKLLKQLDLKTPSSKFE
;
A
#
# COMPACT_ATOMS: atom_id res chain seq x y z
N MET A 1 -18.47 42.65 -2.49
CA MET A 1 -17.50 41.64 -2.00
C MET A 1 -18.25 40.32 -1.79
N LEU A 2 -18.16 39.39 -2.74
CA LEU A 2 -18.71 38.05 -2.56
C LEU A 2 -17.78 37.26 -1.63
N ARG A 3 -18.29 36.88 -0.45
CA ARG A 3 -17.64 35.93 0.45
C ARG A 3 -17.43 34.62 -0.34
N PRO A 4 -16.21 34.11 -0.50
CA PRO A 4 -16.03 32.81 -1.14
C PRO A 4 -16.78 31.79 -0.28
N ALA A 5 -17.71 31.07 -0.90
CA ALA A 5 -18.41 29.97 -0.25
C ALA A 5 -17.33 29.02 0.28
N THR A 6 -17.14 29.01 1.60
CA THR A 6 -16.38 27.98 2.30
C THR A 6 -17.15 26.69 2.10
N LYS A 7 -16.95 26.04 0.93
CA LYS A 7 -17.43 24.68 0.69
C LYS A 7 -16.96 23.87 1.88
N ASN A 8 -17.91 23.40 2.66
CA ASN A 8 -17.71 22.83 3.97
C ASN A 8 -16.50 21.88 3.98
N LEU A 9 -15.41 22.27 4.66
CA LEU A 9 -14.24 21.43 4.93
C LEU A 9 -14.63 20.09 5.57
N SER A 10 -15.81 20.01 6.18
CA SER A 10 -16.37 18.77 6.73
C SER A 10 -16.63 17.69 5.68
N HIS A 11 -16.82 18.01 4.40
CA HIS A 11 -16.96 16.98 3.36
C HIS A 11 -15.62 16.27 3.06
N LEU A 12 -14.48 16.87 3.43
CA LEU A 12 -13.17 16.26 3.26
C LEU A 12 -12.64 15.56 4.53
N SER A 13 -13.30 15.70 5.69
CA SER A 13 -12.78 15.15 6.95
C SER A 13 -12.70 13.63 6.94
N TRP A 14 -13.62 12.94 6.26
CA TRP A 14 -13.59 11.49 6.10
C TRP A 14 -12.36 11.04 5.28
N PHE A 15 -12.05 11.77 4.20
CA PHE A 15 -10.89 11.49 3.35
C PHE A 15 -9.57 11.77 4.10
N HIS A 16 -9.48 12.87 4.85
CA HIS A 16 -8.32 13.15 5.70
C HIS A 16 -8.15 12.10 6.79
N SER A 17 -9.24 11.65 7.43
CA SER A 17 -9.18 10.59 8.44
C SER A 17 -8.69 9.28 7.85
N LEU A 18 -9.18 8.92 6.66
CA LEU A 18 -8.74 7.75 5.90
C LEU A 18 -7.23 7.84 5.57
N LEU A 19 -6.75 8.99 5.10
CA LEU A 19 -5.31 9.20 4.84
C LEU A 19 -4.45 9.11 6.10
N VAL A 20 -4.94 9.63 7.25
CA VAL A 20 -4.22 9.53 8.53
C VAL A 20 -4.14 8.07 8.99
N PHE A 21 -5.25 7.34 8.93
CA PHE A 21 -5.25 5.91 9.26
C PHE A 21 -4.33 5.12 8.33
N GLU A 22 -4.35 5.42 7.03
CA GLU A 22 -3.40 4.84 6.08
C GLU A 22 -1.96 5.09 6.50
N LEU A 23 -1.59 6.33 6.79
CA LEU A 23 -0.23 6.67 7.23
C LEU A 23 0.18 5.89 8.48
N LEU A 24 -0.71 5.75 9.46
CA LEU A 24 -0.44 5.04 10.71
C LEU A 24 -0.24 3.54 10.52
N PHE A 25 -0.89 2.90 9.56
CA PHE A 25 -0.72 1.46 9.30
C PHE A 25 0.31 1.16 8.20
N GLN A 26 0.35 1.98 7.16
CA GLN A 26 1.19 1.78 5.98
C GLN A 26 2.67 2.03 6.29
N VAL A 27 3.02 3.07 7.06
CA VAL A 27 4.42 3.39 7.37
C VAL A 27 5.08 2.32 8.24
N PRO A 28 4.49 1.87 9.37
CA PRO A 28 5.09 0.79 10.15
C PRO A 28 5.25 -0.50 9.35
N LEU A 29 4.26 -0.82 8.51
CA LEU A 29 4.28 -2.04 7.72
C LEU A 29 5.32 -1.98 6.59
N LEU A 30 5.51 -0.80 5.98
CA LEU A 30 6.63 -0.55 5.05
C LEU A 30 7.98 -0.69 5.74
N ILE A 31 8.15 -0.13 6.94
CA ILE A 31 9.39 -0.26 7.73
C ILE A 31 9.69 -1.74 8.00
N LEU A 32 8.70 -2.54 8.41
CA LEU A 32 8.88 -3.97 8.62
C LEU A 32 9.38 -4.67 7.35
N ILE A 33 8.80 -4.36 6.19
CA ILE A 33 9.23 -4.92 4.90
C ILE A 33 10.66 -4.50 4.57
N LEU A 34 11.01 -3.23 4.75
CA LEU A 34 12.37 -2.73 4.52
C LEU A 34 13.38 -3.40 5.45
N LEU A 35 13.04 -3.61 6.72
CA LEU A 35 13.87 -4.35 7.67
C LEU A 35 14.09 -5.80 7.21
N THR A 36 13.07 -6.47 6.66
CA THR A 36 13.25 -7.82 6.08
C THR A 36 14.13 -7.85 4.82
N LEU A 37 14.26 -6.73 4.10
CA LEU A 37 15.11 -6.60 2.91
C LEU A 37 16.56 -6.22 3.27
N SER A 38 16.75 -5.50 4.37
CA SER A 38 18.03 -4.93 4.78
C SER A 38 19.07 -5.98 5.23
N ASN A 39 18.69 -7.26 5.36
CA ASN A 39 19.59 -8.37 5.79
C ASN A 39 20.48 -8.02 6.99
N THR A 40 20.07 -7.08 7.84
CA THR A 40 20.94 -6.54 8.88
C THR A 40 21.02 -7.57 10.01
N PRO A 41 22.21 -8.12 10.32
CA PRO A 41 22.28 -9.37 11.08
C PRO A 41 21.72 -9.32 12.50
N ASN A 42 21.74 -8.20 13.24
CA ASN A 42 21.57 -8.25 14.69
C ASN A 42 21.08 -6.93 15.33
N SER A 43 19.79 -6.61 15.35
CA SER A 43 19.33 -5.54 16.28
C SER A 43 17.93 -5.66 16.86
N PHE A 44 17.01 -6.40 16.24
CA PHE A 44 15.65 -6.53 16.77
C PHE A 44 15.32 -8.01 17.03
N GLY A 45 15.59 -8.47 18.27
CA GLY A 45 15.14 -9.74 18.85
C GLY A 45 15.22 -11.00 17.98
N LEU A 46 16.19 -11.88 18.26
CA LEU A 46 16.54 -13.11 17.53
C LEU A 46 15.36 -14.00 17.02
N ALA A 47 14.20 -14.00 17.70
CA ALA A 47 13.02 -14.79 17.31
C ALA A 47 12.08 -14.09 16.31
N PHE A 48 12.06 -12.75 16.30
CA PHE A 48 11.15 -11.98 15.46
C PHE A 48 11.63 -11.94 13.99
N ASN A 49 12.94 -11.91 13.79
CA ASN A 49 13.55 -11.81 12.46
C ASN A 49 13.27 -13.05 11.58
N GLY A 50 13.35 -14.27 12.16
CA GLY A 50 13.04 -15.51 11.44
C GLY A 50 11.57 -15.63 11.03
N THR A 51 10.66 -15.21 11.92
CA THR A 51 9.22 -15.20 11.66
C THR A 51 8.84 -14.13 10.63
N LEU A 52 9.42 -12.93 10.73
CA LEU A 52 9.23 -11.86 9.76
C LEU A 52 9.74 -12.25 8.37
N HIS A 53 10.91 -12.88 8.27
CA HIS A 53 11.46 -13.31 6.99
C HIS A 53 10.57 -14.38 6.32
N LYS A 54 10.01 -15.31 7.12
CA LYS A 54 9.07 -16.33 6.64
C LYS A 54 7.74 -15.71 6.16
N SER A 55 7.26 -14.69 6.86
CA SER A 55 6.02 -13.98 6.55
C SER A 55 6.22 -12.78 5.60
N ARG A 56 7.44 -12.56 5.08
CA ARG A 56 7.75 -11.41 4.22
C ARG A 56 6.81 -11.31 3.03
N ASN A 57 6.64 -12.40 2.29
CA ASN A 57 5.79 -12.40 1.09
C ASN A 57 4.34 -12.04 1.45
N LEU A 58 3.84 -12.53 2.59
CA LEU A 58 2.50 -12.19 3.09
C LEU A 58 2.39 -10.70 3.46
N LEU A 59 3.37 -10.14 4.19
CA LEU A 59 3.41 -8.72 4.53
C LEU A 59 3.45 -7.84 3.29
N GLN A 60 4.22 -8.24 2.27
CA GLN A 60 4.30 -7.51 1.00
C GLN A 60 2.99 -7.55 0.21
N VAL A 61 2.24 -8.66 0.27
CA VAL A 61 0.90 -8.77 -0.30
C VAL A 61 -0.07 -7.85 0.44
N ILE A 62 -0.11 -7.92 1.77
CA ILE A 62 -0.99 -7.06 2.59
C ILE A 62 -0.70 -5.58 2.31
N TYR A 63 0.58 -5.18 2.34
CA TYR A 63 1.00 -3.83 2.01
C TYR A 63 0.57 -3.41 0.61
N GLY A 64 0.90 -4.23 -0.38
CA GLY A 64 0.76 -3.89 -1.78
C GLY A 64 -0.70 -3.80 -2.19
N THR A 65 -1.52 -4.76 -1.76
CA THR A 65 -2.96 -4.77 -2.02
C THR A 65 -3.64 -3.60 -1.32
N HIS A 66 -3.35 -3.35 -0.04
CA HIS A 66 -3.93 -2.23 0.70
C HIS A 66 -3.58 -0.88 0.06
N THR A 67 -2.30 -0.62 -0.18
CA THR A 67 -1.85 0.66 -0.76
C THR A 67 -2.40 0.87 -2.17
N ALA A 68 -2.50 -0.20 -2.97
CA ALA A 68 -3.07 -0.10 -4.32
C ALA A 68 -4.58 0.21 -4.28
N THR A 69 -5.34 -0.42 -3.38
CA THR A 69 -6.79 -0.17 -3.27
C THR A 69 -7.09 1.20 -2.71
N THR A 70 -6.28 1.72 -1.79
CA THR A 70 -6.49 3.06 -1.24
C THR A 70 -6.14 4.18 -2.21
N MET A 71 -5.28 3.92 -3.20
CA MET A 71 -5.06 4.88 -4.29
C MET A 71 -6.26 5.03 -5.24
N ILE A 72 -7.21 4.10 -5.26
CA ILE A 72 -8.42 4.20 -6.09
C ILE A 72 -9.28 5.42 -5.70
N PRO A 73 -9.71 5.60 -4.43
CA PRO A 73 -10.45 6.79 -4.04
C PRO A 73 -9.62 8.08 -4.14
N VAL A 74 -8.29 8.04 -3.97
CA VAL A 74 -7.41 9.20 -4.16
C VAL A 74 -7.41 9.66 -5.62
N LEU A 75 -7.23 8.74 -6.56
CA LEU A 75 -7.28 9.04 -8.00
C LEU A 75 -8.70 9.46 -8.43
N GLY A 76 -9.73 8.82 -7.89
CA GLY A 76 -11.13 9.20 -8.11
C GLY A 76 -11.43 10.62 -7.60
N TYR A 77 -10.87 11.01 -6.46
CA TYR A 77 -10.98 12.36 -5.93
C TYR A 77 -10.27 13.38 -6.84
N ILE A 78 -9.02 13.11 -7.23
CA ILE A 78 -8.26 13.98 -8.16
C ILE A 78 -9.04 14.18 -9.47
N TYR A 79 -9.65 13.11 -10.00
CA TYR A 79 -10.49 13.18 -11.19
C TYR A 79 -11.79 13.97 -10.95
N SER A 80 -12.46 13.80 -9.81
CA SER A 80 -13.70 14.52 -9.49
C SER A 80 -13.50 16.04 -9.30
N VAL A 81 -12.31 16.45 -8.89
CA VAL A 81 -11.92 17.86 -8.72
C VAL A 81 -11.42 18.48 -10.03
N ALA A 82 -11.34 17.69 -11.11
CA ALA A 82 -10.78 18.09 -12.41
C ALA A 82 -11.45 19.30 -13.07
N HIS A 83 -12.62 19.72 -12.60
CA HIS A 83 -13.32 20.90 -13.10
C HIS A 83 -12.91 22.23 -12.44
N THR A 84 -12.00 22.21 -11.46
CA THR A 84 -11.65 23.41 -10.66
C THR A 84 -10.19 23.84 -10.72
N ALA A 85 -9.28 22.99 -11.23
CA ALA A 85 -7.84 23.28 -11.29
C ALA A 85 -7.31 23.22 -12.73
N PRO A 86 -6.18 23.88 -13.06
CA PRO A 86 -5.53 23.76 -14.36
C PRO A 86 -5.13 22.29 -14.66
N ILE A 87 -5.36 21.84 -15.89
CA ILE A 87 -5.05 20.46 -16.35
C ILE A 87 -3.58 20.08 -16.06
N ALA A 88 -2.64 21.02 -16.20
CA ALA A 88 -1.23 20.77 -15.92
C ALA A 88 -1.01 20.29 -14.47
N ASN A 89 -1.63 20.95 -13.49
CA ASN A 89 -1.49 20.57 -12.07
C ASN A 89 -2.12 19.20 -11.80
N GLN A 90 -3.18 18.85 -12.53
CA GLN A 90 -3.84 17.55 -12.40
C GLN A 90 -2.96 16.42 -12.93
N ILE A 91 -2.34 16.61 -14.10
CA ILE A 91 -1.40 15.65 -14.68
C ILE A 91 -0.21 15.46 -13.73
N THR A 92 0.34 16.55 -13.18
CA THR A 92 1.42 16.47 -12.18
C THR A 92 1.00 15.68 -10.96
N LEU A 93 -0.21 15.91 -10.42
CA LEU A 93 -0.72 15.15 -9.27
C LEU A 93 -0.88 13.67 -9.61
N VAL A 94 -1.54 13.34 -10.73
CA VAL A 94 -1.72 11.95 -11.16
C VAL A 94 -0.36 11.27 -11.32
N LEU A 95 0.60 11.88 -12.00
CA LEU A 95 1.94 11.31 -12.18
C LEU A 95 2.71 11.17 -10.87
N MET A 96 2.46 12.03 -9.88
CA MET A 96 3.06 11.90 -8.56
C MET A 96 2.48 10.72 -7.78
N TYR A 97 1.18 10.45 -7.87
CA TYR A 97 0.50 9.37 -7.15
C TYR A 97 0.52 8.02 -7.89
N LEU A 98 0.67 8.01 -9.21
CA LEU A 98 0.68 6.79 -10.04
C LEU A 98 1.73 5.75 -9.58
N PRO A 99 2.98 6.12 -9.26
CA PRO A 99 4.00 5.16 -8.80
C PRO A 99 3.60 4.50 -7.48
N PHE A 100 2.92 5.24 -6.60
CA PHE A 100 2.43 4.72 -5.31
C PHE A 100 1.22 3.80 -5.47
N SER A 101 0.58 3.75 -6.63
CA SER A 101 -0.44 2.74 -6.95
C SER A 101 0.18 1.53 -7.66
N ILE A 102 1.00 1.78 -8.68
CA ILE A 102 1.54 0.72 -9.54
C ILE A 102 2.60 -0.11 -8.82
N LEU A 103 3.57 0.51 -8.13
CA LEU A 103 4.65 -0.25 -7.50
C LEU A 103 4.14 -1.18 -6.39
N PRO A 104 3.25 -0.74 -5.47
CA PRO A 104 2.68 -1.64 -4.47
C PRO A 104 1.82 -2.74 -5.09
N LEU A 105 1.12 -2.47 -6.19
CA LEU A 105 0.36 -3.49 -6.92
C LEU A 105 1.27 -4.57 -7.52
N ILE A 106 2.35 -4.18 -8.22
CA ILE A 106 3.33 -5.11 -8.77
C ILE A 106 3.94 -5.95 -7.65
N MET A 107 4.31 -5.30 -6.54
CA MET A 107 4.84 -5.96 -5.36
C MET A 107 3.86 -7.00 -4.79
N ALA A 108 2.58 -6.68 -4.67
CA ALA A 108 1.55 -7.64 -4.25
C ALA A 108 1.45 -8.83 -5.21
N ILE A 109 1.43 -8.59 -6.52
CA ILE A 109 1.32 -9.66 -7.53
C ILE A 109 2.52 -10.60 -7.44
N VAL A 110 3.74 -10.05 -7.47
CA VAL A 110 4.97 -10.84 -7.43
C VAL A 110 5.06 -11.65 -6.12
N SER A 111 4.70 -11.04 -4.99
CA SER A 111 4.74 -11.71 -3.70
C SER A 111 3.63 -12.75 -3.53
N SER A 112 2.45 -12.53 -4.13
CA SER A 112 1.38 -13.54 -4.19
C SER A 112 1.83 -14.76 -4.99
N LEU A 113 2.46 -14.56 -6.16
CA LEU A 113 2.99 -15.67 -6.97
C LEU A 113 4.05 -16.47 -6.21
N LYS A 114 4.94 -15.79 -5.46
CA LYS A 114 5.93 -16.46 -4.61
C LYS A 114 5.27 -17.25 -3.47
N LEU A 115 4.21 -16.69 -2.86
CA LEU A 115 3.49 -17.33 -1.77
C LEU A 115 2.71 -18.56 -2.25
N LEU A 116 2.07 -18.49 -3.42
CA LEU A 116 1.43 -19.63 -4.07
C LEU A 116 2.43 -20.76 -4.35
N LYS A 117 3.59 -20.44 -4.94
CA LYS A 117 4.66 -21.43 -5.13
C LYS A 117 5.13 -22.07 -3.82
N GLN A 118 5.22 -21.28 -2.73
CA GLN A 118 5.57 -21.81 -1.41
C GLN A 118 4.51 -22.74 -0.83
N LEU A 119 3.23 -22.51 -1.12
CA LEU A 119 2.12 -23.37 -0.70
C LEU A 119 2.07 -24.66 -1.52
N ASP A 120 2.26 -24.58 -2.83
CA ASP A 120 2.30 -25.75 -3.72
C ASP A 120 3.42 -26.70 -3.32
N LEU A 121 4.62 -26.18 -3.03
CA LEU A 121 5.77 -26.98 -2.57
C LEU A 121 5.57 -27.62 -1.19
N LYS A 122 4.63 -27.13 -0.39
CA LYS A 122 4.37 -27.61 0.97
C LYS A 122 3.20 -28.56 1.07
N THR A 123 2.42 -28.71 -0.01
CA THR A 123 1.34 -29.68 -0.09
C THR A 123 1.98 -31.06 -0.28
N PRO A 124 2.00 -31.94 0.74
CA PRO A 124 2.53 -33.28 0.55
C PRO A 124 1.63 -33.95 -0.49
N SER A 125 2.23 -34.50 -1.54
CA SER A 125 1.61 -35.53 -2.38
C SER A 125 0.92 -36.51 -1.44
N SER A 126 -0.41 -36.53 -1.46
CA SER A 126 -1.16 -37.50 -0.70
C SER A 126 -0.70 -38.87 -1.17
N LYS A 127 0.07 -39.56 -0.32
CA LYS A 127 0.30 -40.98 -0.44
C LYS A 127 -1.07 -41.66 -0.31
N PHE A 128 -1.79 -41.76 -1.42
CA PHE A 128 -2.75 -42.81 -1.66
C PHE A 128 -1.98 -43.91 -2.40
N GLU A 129 -1.28 -44.72 -1.62
CA GLU A 129 -1.02 -46.13 -1.94
C GLU A 129 -1.88 -46.97 -0.99
#